data_AF-A0A6D2IU40-F1
#
_entry.id   AF-A0A6D2IU40-F1
#
_cell.length_a   1.000
_cell.length_b   1.000
_cell.length_c   1.000
_cell.angle_alpha   90.00
_cell.angle_beta   90.00
_cell.angle_gamma   90.00
#
_symmetry.space_group_name_H-M   'P 1'
#
loop_
_entity.id
_entity.type
_entity.pdbx_description
1 polymer ?
#
loop_
_entity_poly.entity_id
_entity_poly.type
_entity_poly.pdbx_seq_one_letter_code
_entity_poly.pdbx_strand_id
1 'polypeptide(L)'
;MFSLLKEIHRFSTIRKPATVRVMVYRRVEDWDAWFQRTLDFILVNSEGRKIHATLNTRTIDRFDSLPEGAWAQISGVVVSTTNSRNWDHFLSTHSCMLVLLSDATIIPIPPLTNRQFFNFTHFDDVESGYFNEYILTKTEYI
;
A
#
# COMPACT_ATOMS: atom_id res chain seq x y z
N MET A 1 -20.27 7.44 -0.13
CA MET A 1 -19.15 7.03 0.76
C MET A 1 -17.87 7.04 -0.07
N PHE A 2 -16.90 7.88 0.28
CA PHE A 2 -15.69 8.12 -0.53
C PHE A 2 -14.68 6.97 -0.36
N SER A 3 -14.17 6.42 -1.48
CA SER A 3 -13.12 5.40 -1.49
C SER A 3 -11.83 6.07 -1.97
N LEU A 4 -10.90 6.35 -1.05
CA LEU A 4 -9.67 7.09 -1.34
C LEU A 4 -8.84 6.43 -2.47
N LEU A 5 -8.87 5.10 -2.57
CA LEU A 5 -8.18 4.35 -3.62
C LEU A 5 -8.81 4.47 -5.02
N LYS A 6 -10.05 4.95 -5.14
CA LYS A 6 -10.64 5.29 -6.45
C LYS A 6 -10.16 6.63 -6.98
N GLU A 7 -9.80 7.54 -6.08
CA GLU A 7 -9.47 8.92 -6.42
C GLU A 7 -7.97 9.22 -6.25
N ILE A 8 -7.12 8.21 -6.10
CA ILE A 8 -5.67 8.40 -5.94
C ILE A 8 -5.06 9.26 -7.06
N HIS A 9 -5.56 9.13 -8.29
CA HIS A 9 -5.16 9.99 -9.41
C HIS A 9 -5.52 11.47 -9.20
N ARG A 10 -6.59 11.79 -8.45
CA ARG A 10 -6.96 13.15 -8.03
C ARG A 10 -6.14 13.63 -6.83
N PHE A 11 -5.66 12.73 -5.98
CA PHE A 11 -4.81 13.08 -4.83
C PHE A 11 -3.37 13.39 -5.21
N SER A 12 -2.92 13.01 -6.41
CA SER A 12 -1.63 13.44 -6.99
C SER A 12 -1.41 14.96 -6.96
N THR A 13 -2.48 15.76 -6.91
CA THR A 13 -2.43 17.23 -6.82
C THR A 13 -2.68 17.80 -5.42
N ILE A 14 -3.07 16.97 -4.43
CA ILE A 14 -3.52 17.44 -3.12
C ILE A 14 -2.49 17.08 -2.05
N ARG A 15 -1.67 18.06 -1.64
CA ARG A 15 -0.76 17.96 -0.48
C ARG A 15 -1.46 17.88 0.89
N LYS A 16 -2.80 17.81 0.93
CA LYS A 16 -3.54 17.77 2.19
C LYS A 16 -3.57 16.35 2.74
N PRO A 17 -3.25 16.17 4.03
CA PRO A 17 -3.41 14.88 4.68
C PRO A 17 -4.85 14.37 4.55
N ALA A 18 -4.99 13.08 4.30
CA ALA A 18 -6.26 12.40 4.15
C ALA A 18 -6.46 11.34 5.23
N THR A 19 -7.69 10.81 5.27
CA THR A 19 -8.06 9.65 6.11
C THR A 19 -8.48 8.49 5.22
N VAL A 20 -7.95 7.30 5.50
CA VAL A 20 -8.26 6.05 4.81
C VAL A 20 -8.82 5.02 5.78
N ARG A 21 -9.62 4.10 5.25
CA ARG A 21 -10.09 2.90 5.97
C ARG A 21 -9.66 1.67 5.18
N VAL A 22 -8.80 0.86 5.76
CA VAL A 22 -8.05 -0.19 5.08
C VAL A 22 -7.81 -1.38 6.01
N MET A 23 -7.48 -2.53 5.44
CA MET A 23 -6.91 -3.66 6.14
C MET A 23 -5.42 -3.77 5.83
N VAL A 24 -4.62 -4.17 6.82
CA VAL A 24 -3.20 -4.51 6.62
C VAL A 24 -3.12 -5.87 5.97
N TYR A 25 -2.95 -5.90 4.66
CA TYR A 25 -2.80 -7.14 3.89
C TYR A 25 -1.44 -7.79 4.10
N ARG A 26 -0.38 -6.97 4.15
CA ARG A 26 0.98 -7.42 4.43
C ARG A 26 1.74 -6.36 5.21
N ARG A 27 2.61 -6.81 6.12
CA ARG A 27 3.53 -5.99 6.89
C ARG A 27 4.95 -6.44 6.55
N VAL A 28 5.79 -5.48 6.18
CA VAL A 28 7.18 -5.73 5.76
C VAL A 28 8.09 -4.91 6.65
N GLU A 29 8.84 -5.59 7.51
CA GLU A 29 9.92 -4.98 8.27
C GLU A 29 11.23 -5.17 7.52
N ASP A 30 12.01 -4.09 7.45
CA ASP A 30 13.33 -4.09 6.82
C ASP A 30 14.26 -3.09 7.51
N TRP A 31 15.47 -2.94 6.99
CA TRP A 31 16.46 -1.98 7.45
C TRP A 31 16.97 -1.16 6.27
N ASP A 32 17.04 0.17 6.44
CA ASP A 32 17.61 1.03 5.41
C ASP A 32 19.15 0.99 5.40
N ALA A 33 19.76 1.70 4.44
CA ALA A 33 21.21 1.77 4.27
C ALA A 33 21.97 2.34 5.48
N TRP A 34 21.27 2.98 6.43
CA TRP A 34 21.83 3.51 7.68
C TRP A 34 21.49 2.63 8.88
N PHE A 35 21.03 1.39 8.65
CA PHE A 35 20.58 0.47 9.68
C PHE A 35 19.46 1.06 10.56
N GLN A 36 18.63 1.93 9.99
CA GLN A 36 17.38 2.33 10.63
C GLN A 36 16.29 1.36 10.22
N ARG A 37 15.53 0.91 11.21
CA ARG A 37 14.36 0.07 10.98
C ARG A 37 13.40 0.81 10.04
N THR A 38 12.89 0.10 9.04
CA THR A 38 11.82 0.56 8.16
C THR A 38 10.63 -0.37 8.28
N LEU A 39 9.46 0.22 8.09
CA LEU A 39 8.20 -0.50 8.12
C LEU A 39 7.38 -0.07 6.92
N ASP A 40 7.03 -1.05 6.10
CA ASP A 40 6.18 -0.88 4.93
C ASP A 40 4.95 -1.79 5.07
N PHE A 41 3.87 -1.37 4.43
CA PHE A 41 2.60 -2.09 4.43
C PHE A 41 2.08 -2.25 3.03
N ILE A 42 1.42 -3.37 2.77
CA ILE A 42 0.39 -3.44 1.75
C ILE A 42 -0.95 -3.28 2.42
N LEU A 43 -1.65 -2.21 2.06
CA LEU A 43 -2.97 -1.87 2.56
C LEU A 43 -4.02 -2.23 1.51
N VAL A 44 -5.16 -2.74 1.93
CA VAL A 44 -6.27 -3.10 1.04
C VAL A 44 -7.56 -2.43 1.46
N ASN A 45 -8.32 -1.86 0.52
CA ASN A 45 -9.65 -1.30 0.83
C ASN A 45 -10.75 -2.38 0.85
N SER A 46 -11.99 -1.98 1.17
CA SER A 46 -13.17 -2.86 1.16
C SER A 46 -13.52 -3.48 -0.20
N GLU A 47 -12.91 -3.00 -1.28
CA GLU A 47 -13.12 -3.50 -2.64
C GLU A 47 -11.99 -4.44 -3.10
N GLY A 48 -10.93 -4.60 -2.31
CA GLY A 48 -9.78 -5.44 -2.65
C GLY A 48 -8.65 -4.76 -3.42
N ARG A 49 -8.71 -3.43 -3.58
CA ARG A 49 -7.61 -2.67 -4.18
C ARG A 49 -6.48 -2.53 -3.18
N LYS A 50 -5.27 -2.92 -3.59
CA LYS A 50 -4.06 -2.92 -2.77
C LYS A 50 -3.22 -1.69 -3.07
N ILE A 51 -2.61 -1.10 -2.04
CA ILE A 51 -1.63 -0.01 -2.20
C ILE A 51 -0.46 -0.20 -1.24
N HIS A 52 0.73 0.13 -1.71
CA HIS A 52 1.91 0.23 -0.86
C HIS A 52 1.83 1.48 0.01
N ALA A 53 2.22 1.34 1.28
CA ALA A 53 2.32 2.43 2.21
C ALA A 53 3.60 2.33 3.03
N THR A 54 4.30 3.44 3.22
CA THR A 54 5.53 3.52 4.00
C THR A 54 5.39 4.53 5.15
N LEU A 55 6.17 4.34 6.20
CA LEU A 55 6.24 5.27 7.32
C LEU A 55 7.46 6.18 7.26
N ASN A 56 7.27 7.41 7.73
CA ASN A 56 8.38 8.21 8.18
C ASN A 56 8.97 7.60 9.48
N THR A 57 10.31 7.46 9.55
CA THR A 57 11.03 6.61 10.52
C THR A 57 10.83 6.98 11.99
N ARG A 58 10.42 8.21 12.29
CA ARG A 58 10.31 8.73 13.67
C ARG A 58 9.16 8.15 14.49
N THR A 59 8.26 7.36 13.90
CA THR A 59 7.04 6.89 14.60
C THR A 59 6.67 5.44 14.30
N ILE A 60 7.64 4.62 13.92
CA ILE A 60 7.41 3.20 13.58
C ILE A 60 6.75 2.45 14.74
N ASP A 61 7.18 2.70 15.98
CA ASP A 61 6.68 2.01 17.17
C ASP A 61 5.16 2.16 17.37
N ARG A 62 4.55 3.25 16.88
CA ARG A 62 3.08 3.44 16.96
C ARG A 62 2.32 2.46 16.09
N PHE A 63 2.96 1.97 15.03
CA PHE A 63 2.39 1.09 14.02
C PHE A 63 2.75 -0.38 14.24
N ASP A 64 3.56 -0.70 15.25
CA ASP A 64 3.86 -2.08 15.63
C ASP A 64 2.63 -2.84 16.14
N SER A 65 1.69 -2.10 16.72
CA SER A 65 0.41 -2.65 17.19
C SER A 65 -0.58 -2.99 16.06
N LEU A 66 -0.23 -2.78 14.79
CA LEU A 66 -1.11 -3.00 13.66
C LEU A 66 -0.74 -4.30 12.90
N PRO A 67 -1.33 -5.46 13.27
CA PRO A 67 -0.97 -6.73 12.68
C PRO A 67 -1.60 -6.93 11.29
N GLU A 68 -1.06 -7.87 10.53
CA GLU A 68 -1.68 -8.34 9.30
C GLU A 68 -3.11 -8.87 9.58
N GLY A 69 -4.03 -8.60 8.65
CA GLY A 69 -5.45 -8.89 8.78
C GLY A 69 -6.26 -7.83 9.54
N ALA A 70 -5.62 -6.92 10.29
CA ALA A 70 -6.35 -5.91 11.04
C ALA A 70 -6.91 -4.80 10.14
N TRP A 71 -8.16 -4.42 10.41
CA TRP A 71 -8.79 -3.25 9.82
C TRP A 71 -8.53 -2.02 10.68
N ALA A 72 -8.14 -0.92 10.03
CA ALA A 72 -7.90 0.35 10.69
C ALA A 72 -8.37 1.53 9.84
N GLN A 73 -8.74 2.60 10.53
CA GLN A 73 -8.81 3.93 9.99
C GLN A 73 -7.49 4.64 10.28
N ILE A 74 -6.83 5.13 9.23
CA ILE A 74 -5.56 5.85 9.32
C ILE A 74 -5.79 7.28 8.86
N SER A 75 -5.52 8.25 9.71
CA SER A 75 -5.58 9.68 9.37
C SER A 75 -4.18 10.26 9.32
N GLY A 76 -3.95 11.26 8.46
CA GLY A 76 -2.60 11.83 8.29
C GLY A 76 -1.80 11.14 7.18
N VAL A 77 -2.48 10.61 6.15
CA VAL A 77 -1.80 9.99 5.00
C VAL A 77 -1.68 10.98 3.85
N VAL A 78 -0.54 10.95 3.16
CA VAL A 78 -0.34 11.70 1.90
C VAL A 78 0.01 10.74 0.77
N VAL A 79 -0.32 11.12 -0.46
CA VAL A 79 0.02 10.32 -1.64
C VAL A 79 1.38 10.80 -2.15
N SER A 80 2.33 9.86 -2.26
CA SER A 80 3.56 10.05 -3.01
C SER A 80 3.35 9.61 -4.45
N THR A 81 3.76 10.44 -5.41
CA THR A 81 3.71 10.13 -6.84
C THR A 81 4.77 9.11 -7.28
N THR A 82 5.63 8.67 -6.35
CA THR A 82 6.60 7.60 -6.56
C THR A 82 6.34 6.48 -5.54
N ASN A 83 6.32 5.23 -6.02
CA ASN A 83 6.12 4.03 -5.20
C ASN A 83 7.43 3.41 -4.68
N SER A 84 8.56 4.09 -4.83
CA SER A 84 9.86 3.56 -4.44
C SER A 84 10.42 4.28 -3.22
N ARG A 85 10.59 3.52 -2.12
CA ARG A 85 11.63 3.79 -1.14
C ARG A 85 12.91 2.99 -1.47
N ASN A 86 12.72 1.80 -2.01
CA ASN A 86 13.73 0.95 -2.64
C ASN A 86 13.18 0.51 -4.01
N TRP A 87 13.95 0.71 -5.09
CA TRP A 87 13.53 0.39 -6.47
C TRP A 87 13.44 -1.11 -6.73
N ASP A 88 14.11 -1.92 -5.91
CA ASP A 88 14.14 -3.38 -6.06
C ASP A 88 12.96 -4.07 -5.34
N HIS A 89 12.13 -3.32 -4.60
CA HIS A 89 11.07 -3.86 -3.75
C HIS A 89 9.73 -3.18 -4.03
N PHE A 90 9.19 -3.39 -5.23
CA PHE A 90 7.80 -3.05 -5.51
C PHE A 90 6.87 -4.01 -4.78
N LEU A 91 6.41 -3.61 -3.59
CA LEU A 91 5.43 -4.38 -2.84
C LEU A 91 4.02 -4.32 -3.48
N SER A 92 3.79 -3.35 -4.39
CA SER A 92 2.52 -3.13 -5.11
C SER A 92 2.78 -2.66 -6.54
N THR A 93 1.88 -3.01 -7.46
CA THR A 93 1.92 -2.61 -8.88
C THR A 93 1.45 -1.17 -9.14
N HIS A 94 0.98 -0.45 -8.12
CA HIS A 94 0.61 0.95 -8.28
C HIS A 94 1.83 1.87 -8.46
N SER A 95 1.73 2.92 -9.28
CA SER A 95 2.82 3.88 -9.50
C SER A 95 3.04 4.83 -8.31
N CYS A 96 2.06 4.92 -7.41
CA CYS A 96 2.07 5.75 -6.22
C CYS A 96 2.07 4.90 -4.93
N MET A 97 2.51 5.50 -3.84
CA MET A 97 2.38 4.94 -2.49
C MET A 97 1.72 5.94 -1.53
N LEU A 98 1.24 5.43 -0.41
CA LEU A 98 0.88 6.27 0.73
C LEU A 98 2.10 6.51 1.62
N VAL A 99 2.31 7.74 2.03
CA VAL A 99 3.26 8.07 3.09
C VAL A 99 2.46 8.41 4.33
N LEU A 100 2.70 7.65 5.39
CA LEU A 100 2.12 7.89 6.70
C LEU A 100 3.01 8.88 7.42
N LEU A 101 2.45 10.07 7.70
CA LEU A 101 3.17 11.14 8.37
C LEU A 101 3.44 10.78 9.84
N SER A 102 4.41 11.45 10.46
CA SER A 102 4.75 11.20 11.87
C SER A 102 3.62 11.52 12.85
N ASP A 103 2.70 12.40 12.47
CA ASP A 103 1.50 12.74 13.24
C ASP A 103 0.27 11.90 12.83
N ALA A 104 0.46 10.89 11.96
CA ALA A 104 -0.63 10.01 11.56
C ALA A 104 -1.20 9.25 12.77
N THR A 105 -2.52 9.09 12.77
CA THR A 105 -3.26 8.37 13.82
C THR A 105 -3.87 7.11 13.25
N ILE A 106 -3.87 6.05 14.06
CA ILE A 106 -4.46 4.75 13.73
C ILE A 106 -5.57 4.48 14.71
N ILE A 107 -6.74 4.12 14.20
CA ILE A 107 -7.88 3.70 15.00
C ILE A 107 -8.31 2.33 14.47
N PRO A 108 -8.20 1.24 15.26
CA PRO A 108 -8.76 -0.05 14.88
C PRO A 108 -10.26 0.08 14.59
N ILE A 109 -10.75 -0.59 13.55
CA ILE A 109 -12.17 -0.59 13.18
C ILE A 109 -12.65 -2.02 12.92
N PRO A 110 -13.97 -2.29 13.02
CA PRO A 110 -14.52 -3.57 12.59
C PRO A 110 -14.24 -3.84 11.10
N PRO A 111 -14.13 -5.11 10.68
CA PRO A 111 -13.97 -5.48 9.28
C PRO A 111 -15.02 -4.84 8.39
N LEU A 112 -14.58 -4.20 7.29
CA LEU A 112 -15.50 -3.61 6.32
C LEU A 112 -16.04 -4.64 5.32
N THR A 113 -15.41 -5.82 5.24
CA THR A 113 -15.84 -6.93 4.40
C THR A 113 -15.21 -8.24 4.89
N ASN A 114 -15.90 -9.35 4.61
CA ASN A 114 -15.40 -10.71 4.85
C ASN A 114 -14.74 -11.33 3.60
N ARG A 115 -14.54 -10.55 2.55
CA ARG A 115 -13.91 -11.01 1.30
C ARG A 115 -12.44 -11.34 1.56
N GLN A 116 -11.99 -12.44 0.96
CA GLN A 116 -10.57 -12.75 0.84
C GLN A 116 -9.99 -12.02 -0.38
N PHE A 117 -8.76 -11.52 -0.26
CA PHE A 117 -8.11 -10.69 -1.28
C PHE A 117 -6.97 -11.42 -1.99
N PHE A 118 -7.18 -12.72 -2.26
CA PHE A 118 -6.27 -13.56 -3.02
C PHE A 118 -6.72 -13.58 -4.48
N ASN A 119 -5.77 -13.39 -5.38
CA ASN A 119 -5.92 -13.76 -6.78
C ASN A 119 -4.89 -14.85 -7.04
N PHE A 120 -5.36 -16.07 -7.23
CA PHE A 120 -4.49 -17.19 -7.56
C PHE A 120 -4.34 -17.23 -9.08
N THR A 121 -3.11 -17.40 -9.53
CA THR A 121 -2.83 -17.68 -10.93
C THR A 121 -2.68 -19.18 -11.09
N HIS A 122 -3.12 -19.72 -12.23
CA HIS A 122 -2.95 -21.13 -12.52
C HIS A 122 -1.47 -21.48 -12.50
N PHE A 123 -1.15 -22.66 -11.97
CA PHE A 123 0.25 -23.09 -11.85
C PHE A 123 0.93 -23.18 -13.23
N ASP A 124 0.20 -23.56 -14.27
CA ASP A 124 0.66 -23.61 -15.66
C ASP A 124 1.11 -22.23 -16.19
N ASP A 125 0.47 -21.14 -15.72
CA ASP A 125 0.86 -19.76 -16.06
C ASP A 125 2.16 -19.34 -15.34
N VAL A 126 2.47 -19.97 -14.21
CA VAL A 126 3.74 -19.77 -13.48
C VAL A 126 4.87 -20.48 -14.20
N GLU A 127 4.66 -21.72 -14.65
CA GLU A 127 5.66 -22.49 -15.40
C GLU A 127 5.98 -21.88 -16.76
N SER A 128 4.99 -21.30 -17.44
CA SER A 128 5.14 -20.70 -18.76
C SER A 128 5.76 -19.30 -18.76
N GLY A 129 5.98 -18.69 -17.58
CA GLY A 129 6.60 -17.37 -17.45
C GLY A 129 5.74 -16.18 -17.90
N TYR A 130 4.46 -16.41 -18.28
CA TYR A 130 3.52 -15.38 -18.73
C TYR A 130 3.02 -14.45 -17.62
N PHE A 131 3.47 -14.63 -16.37
CA PHE A 131 3.06 -13.80 -15.25
C PHE A 131 3.50 -12.32 -15.37
N ASN A 132 4.45 -12.00 -16.25
CA ASN A 132 5.03 -10.65 -16.38
C ASN A 132 4.42 -9.77 -17.48
N GLU A 133 3.59 -10.28 -18.40
CA GLU A 133 3.22 -9.51 -19.60
C GLU A 133 2.17 -8.40 -19.38
N TYR A 134 1.37 -8.45 -18.31
CA TYR A 134 0.36 -7.39 -18.06
C TYR A 134 0.89 -6.16 -17.31
N ILE A 135 2.18 -6.10 -16.98
CA ILE A 135 2.76 -4.97 -16.22
C ILE A 135 3.63 -4.04 -17.10
N LEU A 136 4.01 -4.41 -18.33
CA LEU A 136 4.96 -3.62 -19.14
C LEU A 136 4.54 -3.22 -20.58
N THR A 137 3.30 -3.40 -21.02
CA THR A 137 2.89 -2.91 -22.35
C THR A 137 1.73 -1.92 -22.30
N LYS A 138 2.06 -0.68 -21.93
CA LYS A 138 1.55 0.50 -22.65
C LYS A 138 2.68 1.49 -22.86
N THR A 139 3.54 1.15 -23.82
CA THR A 139 4.26 2.15 -24.59
C THR A 139 3.88 1.91 -26.05
N GLU A 140 2.71 2.41 -26.43
CA GLU A 140 2.40 2.64 -27.85
C GLU A 140 3.11 3.94 -28.25
N TYR A 141 4.20 3.83 -29.01
CA TYR A 141 4.60 4.90 -29.93
C TYR A 141 4.17 4.47 -31.33
N ILE A 142 3.46 5.38 -32.00
CA ILE A 142 3.21 5.38 -33.44
C ILE A 142 4.54 5.53 -34.17
#